data_AF-A0A1Q3GJP0-F1
#
_entry.id   AF-A0A1Q3GJP0-F1
#
_cell.length_a   1.000
_cell.length_b   1.000
_cell.length_c   1.000
_cell.angle_alpha   90.00
_cell.angle_beta   90.00
_cell.angle_gamma   90.00
#
_symmetry.space_group_name_H-M   'P 1'
#
loop_
_entity.id
_entity.type
_entity.pdbx_description
1 polymer ?
#
loop_
_entity_poly.entity_id
_entity_poly.type
_entity_poly.pdbx_seq_one_letter_code
_entity_poly.pdbx_strand_id
1 'polypeptide(L)'
;MLQNAFYFLLAPLLSMQLSAGSGTAYLQCKSASGKTVFYAELQDIDGLLEKAHLTIEGIRVNYTPGDARTIFDKRLGVLTFYIQNETDTQLKAHKFLKFWSIPSSFKIIKNTESHQEYEFKAKILGSEPRKGKGKYLITPVITLKCTLVYKI
;
A
#
# COMPACT_ATOMS: atom_id res chain seq x y z
N MET A 1 19.37 -68.49 -20.81
CA MET A 1 20.09 -67.23 -20.51
C MET A 1 19.24 -66.08 -21.03
N LEU A 2 18.38 -65.49 -20.20
CA LEU A 2 17.68 -64.25 -20.52
C LEU A 2 17.85 -63.32 -19.32
N GLN A 3 18.59 -62.24 -19.50
CA GLN A 3 18.74 -61.20 -18.48
C GLN A 3 18.10 -59.94 -19.05
N ASN A 4 16.91 -59.63 -18.51
CA ASN A 4 16.09 -58.49 -18.87
C ASN A 4 16.80 -57.18 -18.52
N ALA A 5 16.91 -56.30 -19.51
CA ALA A 5 17.32 -54.91 -19.33
C ALA A 5 16.18 -54.14 -18.63
N PHE A 6 16.44 -53.69 -17.40
CA PHE A 6 15.56 -52.78 -16.66
C PHE A 6 15.94 -51.34 -17.03
N TYR A 7 15.24 -50.76 -18.00
CA TYR A 7 15.32 -49.32 -18.29
C TYR A 7 14.56 -48.56 -17.21
N PHE A 8 15.29 -47.99 -16.25
CA PHE A 8 14.75 -46.98 -15.33
C PHE A 8 14.50 -45.69 -16.13
N LEU A 9 13.25 -45.48 -16.57
CA LEU A 9 12.77 -44.21 -17.08
C LEU A 9 12.71 -43.20 -15.91
N LEU A 10 13.79 -42.42 -15.75
CA LEU A 10 13.76 -41.19 -14.94
C LEU A 10 12.87 -40.18 -15.68
N ALA A 11 11.61 -40.05 -15.26
CA ALA A 11 10.77 -38.93 -15.66
C ALA A 11 11.20 -37.69 -14.86
N PRO A 12 11.70 -36.61 -15.49
CA PRO A 12 11.93 -35.38 -14.77
C PRO A 12 10.55 -34.76 -14.49
N LEU A 13 10.17 -34.73 -13.22
CA LEU A 13 9.07 -33.90 -12.74
C LEU A 13 9.46 -32.43 -13.02
N LEU A 14 9.05 -31.93 -14.18
CA LEU A 14 9.01 -30.49 -14.45
C LEU A 14 7.99 -29.90 -13.48
N SER A 15 8.47 -29.44 -12.32
CA SER A 15 7.69 -28.57 -11.46
C SER A 15 7.48 -27.26 -12.21
N MET A 16 6.37 -27.14 -12.93
CA MET A 16 5.90 -25.86 -13.42
C MET A 16 5.60 -25.00 -12.19
N GLN A 17 6.53 -24.11 -11.86
CA GLN A 17 6.26 -23.03 -10.92
C GLN A 17 5.13 -22.20 -11.56
N LEU A 18 3.92 -22.28 -11.00
CA LEU A 18 2.88 -21.30 -11.33
C LEU A 18 3.46 -19.94 -10.96
N SER A 19 3.80 -19.14 -11.99
CA SER A 19 4.10 -17.73 -11.79
C SER A 19 2.84 -17.11 -11.20
N ALA A 20 2.86 -16.79 -9.90
CA ALA A 20 1.83 -15.97 -9.31
C ALA A 20 1.77 -14.65 -10.12
N GLY A 21 0.61 -14.33 -10.68
CA GLY A 21 0.41 -13.10 -11.45
C GLY A 21 0.66 -11.86 -10.59
N SER A 22 1.02 -10.73 -11.21
CA SER A 22 1.11 -9.46 -10.49
C SER A 22 -0.31 -9.00 -10.12
N GLY A 23 -0.56 -8.79 -8.82
CA GLY A 23 -1.85 -8.33 -8.31
C GLY A 23 -1.77 -6.87 -7.87
N THR A 24 -2.91 -6.21 -7.70
CA THR A 24 -2.96 -4.90 -7.04
C THR A 24 -3.22 -5.08 -5.55
N ALA A 25 -2.38 -4.46 -4.71
CA ALA A 25 -2.67 -4.35 -3.28
C ALA A 25 -3.45 -3.07 -2.99
N TYR A 26 -4.47 -3.17 -2.15
CA TYR A 26 -5.36 -2.09 -1.77
C TYR A 26 -5.15 -1.71 -0.31
N LEU A 27 -4.76 -0.47 -0.07
CA LEU A 27 -4.69 0.12 1.26
C LEU A 27 -5.90 1.02 1.49
N GLN A 28 -6.66 0.75 2.54
CA GLN A 28 -7.78 1.57 2.97
C GLN A 28 -7.60 1.99 4.42
N CYS A 29 -7.66 3.29 4.68
CA CYS A 29 -7.45 3.85 6.00
C CYS A 29 -8.52 4.87 6.37
N LYS A 30 -8.99 4.85 7.61
CA LYS A 30 -10.01 5.76 8.12
C LYS A 30 -9.70 6.25 9.53
N SER A 31 -9.89 7.55 9.76
CA SER A 31 -9.81 8.16 11.09
C SER A 31 -10.96 7.68 11.99
N ALA A 32 -10.83 7.83 13.30
CA ALA A 32 -11.86 7.41 14.26
C ALA A 32 -13.23 8.08 14.00
N SER A 33 -13.24 9.36 13.60
CA SER A 33 -14.47 10.09 13.24
C SER A 33 -14.99 9.75 11.84
N GLY A 34 -14.19 9.07 11.03
CA GLY A 34 -14.49 8.79 9.63
C GLY A 34 -14.38 9.97 8.67
N LYS A 35 -14.07 11.18 9.16
CA LYS A 35 -13.97 12.39 8.35
C LYS A 35 -12.71 12.43 7.48
N THR A 36 -11.66 11.73 7.90
CA THR A 36 -10.45 11.53 7.10
C THR A 36 -10.38 10.09 6.59
N VAL A 37 -10.20 9.95 5.29
CA VAL A 37 -10.02 8.68 4.58
C VAL A 37 -8.77 8.79 3.71
N PHE A 38 -7.89 7.80 3.80
CA PHE A 38 -6.75 7.65 2.91
C PHE A 38 -6.83 6.31 2.20
N TYR A 39 -6.48 6.32 0.92
CA TYR A 39 -6.49 5.16 0.07
C TYR A 39 -5.26 5.15 -0.80
N ALA A 40 -4.69 3.97 -1.02
CA ALA A 40 -3.62 3.76 -1.96
C ALA A 40 -3.75 2.41 -2.68
N GLU A 41 -3.24 2.35 -3.89
CA GLU A 41 -2.99 1.12 -4.63
C GLU A 41 -1.49 0.95 -4.86
N LEU A 42 -1.02 -0.27 -4.66
CA LEU A 42 0.35 -0.67 -4.88
C LEU A 42 0.36 -1.77 -5.96
N GLN A 43 1.34 -1.69 -6.85
CA GLN A 43 1.68 -2.82 -7.71
C GLN A 43 2.30 -3.89 -6.82
N ASP A 44 1.69 -5.07 -6.78
CA ASP A 44 1.98 -6.08 -5.77
C ASP A 44 1.86 -5.50 -4.34
N ILE A 45 2.24 -6.27 -3.31
CA ILE A 45 2.15 -5.76 -1.93
C ILE A 45 3.38 -4.97 -1.49
N ASP A 46 4.51 -5.23 -2.12
CA ASP A 46 5.82 -4.66 -1.84
C ASP A 46 6.33 -3.71 -2.94
N GLY A 47 5.57 -3.54 -4.03
CA GLY A 47 5.96 -2.72 -5.15
C GLY A 47 5.56 -1.25 -5.05
N LEU A 48 5.49 -0.62 -6.21
CA LEU A 48 5.39 0.83 -6.35
C LEU A 48 3.95 1.32 -6.13
N LEU A 49 3.83 2.56 -5.67
CA LEU A 49 2.55 3.24 -5.60
C LEU A 49 2.00 3.46 -7.03
N GLU A 50 0.76 3.03 -7.28
CA GLU A 50 0.06 3.26 -8.56
C GLU A 50 -0.88 4.47 -8.47
N LYS A 51 -1.63 4.60 -7.38
CA LYS A 51 -2.47 5.76 -7.11
C LYS A 51 -2.72 5.95 -5.63
N ALA A 52 -2.92 7.19 -5.20
CA ALA A 52 -3.36 7.49 -3.84
C ALA A 52 -4.30 8.69 -3.80
N HIS A 53 -5.14 8.74 -2.77
CA HIS A 53 -5.91 9.94 -2.46
C HIS A 53 -6.14 10.12 -0.97
N LEU A 54 -6.13 11.38 -0.54
CA LEU A 54 -6.51 11.80 0.80
C LEU A 54 -7.82 12.58 0.72
N THR A 55 -8.82 12.16 1.49
CA THR A 55 -10.08 12.87 1.64
C THR A 55 -10.22 13.36 3.06
N ILE A 56 -10.48 14.65 3.26
CA ILE A 56 -10.80 15.24 4.57
C ILE A 56 -12.09 16.03 4.45
N GLU A 57 -13.09 15.65 5.25
CA GLU A 57 -14.41 16.30 5.29
C GLU A 57 -15.06 16.38 3.90
N GLY A 58 -14.89 15.32 3.10
CA GLY A 58 -15.43 15.21 1.74
C GLY A 58 -14.58 15.86 0.64
N ILE A 59 -13.54 16.62 0.98
CA ILE A 59 -12.64 17.23 0.00
C ILE A 59 -11.46 16.31 -0.28
N ARG A 60 -11.26 15.96 -1.55
CA ARG A 60 -10.27 14.97 -2.00
C ARG A 60 -9.08 15.65 -2.67
N VAL A 61 -7.88 15.16 -2.35
CA VAL A 61 -6.64 15.43 -3.08
C VAL A 61 -6.12 14.12 -3.64
N ASN A 62 -5.90 14.09 -4.94
CA ASN A 62 -5.36 12.93 -5.64
C ASN A 62 -3.85 13.08 -5.82
N TYR A 63 -3.16 11.96 -5.68
CA TYR A 63 -1.73 11.83 -5.87
C TYR A 63 -1.44 10.81 -6.98
N THR A 64 -0.45 11.14 -7.81
CA THR A 64 0.09 10.24 -8.83
C THR A 64 1.46 9.70 -8.39
N PRO A 65 1.94 8.61 -9.00
CA PRO A 65 3.20 7.95 -8.61
C PRO A 65 4.42 8.87 -8.64
N GLY A 66 4.51 9.79 -9.61
CA GLY A 66 5.55 10.84 -9.74
C GLY A 66 6.82 10.61 -8.92
N ASP A 67 7.01 11.43 -7.88
CA ASP A 67 8.06 11.27 -6.86
C ASP A 67 7.53 10.57 -5.60
N ALA A 68 7.10 9.31 -5.75
CA ALA A 68 6.69 8.47 -4.63
C ALA A 68 7.83 7.56 -4.16
N ARG A 69 7.94 7.41 -2.84
CA ARG A 69 8.81 6.44 -2.19
C ARG A 69 7.98 5.59 -1.24
N THR A 70 8.10 4.28 -1.41
CA THR A 70 7.45 3.27 -0.57
C THR A 70 8.50 2.46 0.15
N ILE A 71 8.29 2.21 1.45
CA ILE A 71 9.07 1.23 2.21
C ILE A 71 8.06 0.31 2.87
N PHE A 72 8.17 -0.99 2.60
CA PHE A 72 7.35 -2.02 3.23
C PHE A 72 8.23 -3.12 3.83
N ASP A 73 8.09 -3.36 5.13
CA ASP A 73 8.63 -4.52 5.82
C ASP A 73 7.56 -5.11 6.74
N LYS A 74 6.91 -6.18 6.27
CA LYS A 74 5.87 -6.87 7.04
C LYS A 74 6.36 -7.51 8.33
N ARG A 75 7.65 -7.87 8.42
CA ARG A 75 8.23 -8.49 9.63
C ARG A 75 8.38 -7.47 10.75
N LEU A 76 8.68 -6.23 10.37
CA LEU A 76 8.82 -5.11 11.30
C LEU A 76 7.54 -4.28 11.43
N GLY A 77 6.47 -4.60 10.69
CA GLY A 77 5.22 -3.83 10.69
C GLY A 77 5.40 -2.41 10.16
N VAL A 78 6.33 -2.23 9.21
CA VAL A 78 6.67 -0.94 8.60
C VAL A 78 5.97 -0.83 7.25
N LEU A 79 5.17 0.21 7.07
CA LEU A 79 4.70 0.69 5.78
C LEU A 79 4.80 2.21 5.78
N THR A 80 5.60 2.76 4.88
CA THR A 80 5.82 4.21 4.77
C THR A 80 5.61 4.65 3.34
N PHE A 81 4.91 5.78 3.17
CA PHE A 81 4.85 6.51 1.90
C PHE A 81 5.36 7.92 2.10
N TYR A 82 6.19 8.35 1.16
CA TYR A 82 6.41 9.76 0.86
C TYR A 82 5.96 9.99 -0.57
N ILE A 83 5.06 10.94 -0.80
CA ILE A 83 4.57 11.27 -2.13
C ILE A 83 4.74 12.77 -2.33
N GLN A 84 5.30 13.17 -3.46
CA GLN A 84 5.36 14.55 -3.87
C GLN A 84 4.91 14.67 -5.32
N ASN A 85 4.01 15.63 -5.58
CA ASN A 85 3.57 15.97 -6.92
C ASN A 85 3.66 17.48 -7.12
N GLU A 86 3.48 17.89 -8.38
CA GLU A 86 3.42 19.28 -8.77
C GLU A 86 2.30 20.05 -8.07
N THR A 87 2.37 21.37 -8.21
CA THR A 87 1.39 22.31 -7.66
C THR A 87 -0.02 21.95 -8.12
N ASP A 88 -0.92 21.88 -7.16
CA ASP A 88 -2.32 21.62 -7.42
C ASP A 88 -3.08 22.94 -7.59
N THR A 89 -3.90 23.05 -8.64
CA THR A 89 -4.65 24.27 -8.94
C THR A 89 -5.71 24.59 -7.87
N GLN A 90 -6.26 23.57 -7.22
CA GLN A 90 -7.22 23.72 -6.11
C GLN A 90 -6.51 24.19 -4.84
N LEU A 91 -5.32 23.66 -4.56
CA LEU A 91 -4.56 24.00 -3.35
C LEU A 91 -3.73 25.28 -3.51
N LYS A 92 -3.39 25.67 -4.74
CA LYS A 92 -2.41 26.72 -5.06
C LYS A 92 -1.05 26.49 -4.37
N ALA A 93 -0.70 25.23 -4.11
CA ALA A 93 0.52 24.81 -3.44
C ALA A 93 0.95 23.42 -3.90
N HIS A 94 2.21 23.06 -3.63
CA HIS A 94 2.74 21.73 -3.88
C HIS A 94 1.97 20.66 -3.10
N LYS A 95 1.71 19.53 -3.76
CA LYS A 95 1.11 18.35 -3.14
C LYS A 95 2.18 17.48 -2.53
N PHE A 96 2.05 17.21 -1.24
CA PHE A 96 2.84 16.19 -0.60
C PHE A 96 2.03 15.38 0.40
N LEU A 97 2.48 14.17 0.65
CA LEU A 97 1.90 13.27 1.65
C LEU A 97 3.02 12.50 2.33
N LYS A 98 2.94 12.40 3.66
CA LYS A 98 3.73 11.46 4.47
C LYS A 98 2.77 10.54 5.19
N PHE A 99 3.00 9.26 5.07
CA PHE A 99 2.26 8.20 5.75
C PHE A 99 3.24 7.25 6.37
N TRP A 100 3.00 6.82 7.61
CA TRP A 100 3.79 5.77 8.24
C TRP A 100 2.95 4.95 9.21
N SER A 101 3.12 3.63 9.14
CA SER A 101 2.52 2.70 10.08
C SER A 101 3.03 2.94 11.51
N ILE A 102 2.24 2.51 12.49
CA ILE A 102 2.66 2.37 13.88
C ILE A 102 2.98 0.88 14.08
N PRO A 103 4.27 0.48 14.12
CA PRO A 103 4.67 -0.93 14.10
C PRO A 103 4.01 -1.80 15.16
N SER A 104 3.87 -1.28 16.39
CA SER A 104 3.26 -2.00 17.51
C SER A 104 1.76 -2.31 17.35
N SER A 105 1.11 -1.75 16.32
CA SER A 105 -0.30 -1.99 16.03
C SER A 105 -0.55 -2.97 14.89
N PHE A 106 0.52 -3.47 14.27
CA PHE A 106 0.45 -4.30 13.08
C PHE A 106 -0.02 -5.72 13.40
N LYS A 107 -1.01 -6.19 12.64
CA LYS A 107 -1.64 -7.51 12.79
C LYS A 107 -1.73 -8.17 11.43
N ILE A 108 -1.30 -9.42 11.36
CA ILE A 108 -1.49 -10.28 10.20
C ILE A 108 -2.86 -10.93 10.34
N ILE A 109 -3.77 -10.63 9.43
CA ILE A 109 -5.11 -11.24 9.38
C ILE A 109 -5.07 -12.48 8.50
N LYS A 110 -4.38 -12.39 7.34
CA LYS A 110 -4.15 -13.51 6.44
C LYS A 110 -2.79 -13.38 5.76
N ASN A 111 -2.10 -14.50 5.55
CA ASN A 111 -0.80 -14.54 4.88
C ASN A 111 -0.63 -15.88 4.18
N THR A 112 -1.31 -16.03 3.04
CA THR A 112 -1.13 -17.13 2.09
C THR A 112 -0.47 -16.60 0.81
N GLU A 113 0.05 -17.48 -0.04
CA GLU A 113 0.73 -17.10 -1.28
C GLU A 113 -0.15 -16.23 -2.19
N SER A 114 -1.44 -16.55 -2.31
CA SER A 114 -2.41 -15.82 -3.14
C SER A 114 -3.22 -14.75 -2.41
N HIS A 115 -3.04 -14.58 -1.09
CA HIS A 115 -3.84 -13.61 -0.34
C HIS A 115 -3.14 -13.19 0.95
N GLN A 116 -2.81 -11.91 1.04
CA GLN A 116 -2.26 -11.29 2.23
C GLN A 116 -3.16 -10.15 2.71
N GLU A 117 -3.43 -10.11 4.01
CA GLU A 117 -4.30 -9.12 4.64
C GLU A 117 -3.71 -8.70 5.99
N TYR A 118 -3.60 -7.39 6.18
CA TYR A 118 -3.01 -6.79 7.38
C TYR A 118 -3.89 -5.67 7.92
N GLU A 119 -3.97 -5.58 9.25
CA GLU A 119 -4.58 -4.47 9.95
C GLU A 119 -3.55 -3.73 10.81
N PHE A 120 -3.59 -2.40 10.79
CA PHE A 120 -2.69 -1.58 11.61
C PHE A 120 -3.23 -0.17 11.81
N LYS A 121 -2.61 0.58 12.71
CA LYS A 121 -2.77 2.03 12.78
C LYS A 121 -1.62 2.71 12.05
N ALA A 122 -1.89 3.87 11.47
CA ALA A 122 -0.90 4.70 10.81
C ALA A 122 -1.09 6.17 11.15
N LYS A 123 -0.05 6.96 10.95
CA LYS A 123 -0.11 8.42 10.99
C LYS A 123 0.00 8.96 9.57
N ILE A 124 -0.71 10.05 9.32
CA ILE A 124 -0.69 10.74 8.04
C ILE A 124 -0.59 12.25 8.24
N LEU A 125 0.17 12.92 7.37
CA LEU A 125 0.15 14.37 7.20
C LEU A 125 0.40 14.69 5.73
N GLY A 126 -0.14 15.79 5.23
CA GLY A 126 0.12 16.21 3.86
C GLY A 126 -0.43 17.59 3.58
N SER A 127 -0.58 17.92 2.30
CA SER A 127 -1.18 19.18 1.87
C SER A 127 -2.65 19.23 2.30
N GLU A 128 -3.06 20.35 2.92
CA GLU A 128 -4.39 20.55 3.49
C GLU A 128 -5.43 20.79 2.40
N PRO A 129 -6.40 19.87 2.19
CA PRO A 129 -7.41 20.00 1.14
C PRO A 129 -8.47 21.09 1.41
N ARG A 130 -8.68 21.49 2.67
CA ARG A 130 -9.77 22.40 3.05
C ARG A 130 -9.41 23.87 2.82
N LYS A 131 -10.37 24.64 2.31
CA LYS A 131 -10.24 26.11 2.14
C LYS A 131 -10.11 26.83 3.49
N GLY A 132 -9.41 27.97 3.49
CA GLY A 132 -9.40 28.90 4.63
C GLY A 132 -8.43 28.58 5.77
N LYS A 133 -7.49 27.65 5.58
CA LYS A 133 -6.52 27.22 6.62
C LYS A 133 -5.21 28.05 6.68
N GLY A 134 -5.17 29.23 6.06
CA GLY A 134 -4.04 30.17 6.14
C GLY A 134 -2.82 29.82 5.27
N LYS A 135 -1.67 30.45 5.54
CA LYS A 135 -0.43 30.43 4.73
C LYS A 135 0.32 29.08 4.74
N TYR A 136 -0.03 28.18 5.67
CA TYR A 136 0.62 26.88 5.84
C TYR A 136 -0.43 25.77 5.62
N LEU A 137 -0.62 25.41 4.34
CA LEU A 137 -1.60 24.41 3.89
C LEU A 137 -1.13 22.98 4.21
N ILE A 138 -0.91 22.67 5.49
CA ILE A 138 -0.51 21.35 5.98
C ILE A 138 -1.55 20.84 6.96
N THR A 139 -2.00 19.60 6.78
CA THR A 139 -2.90 18.94 7.72
C THR A 139 -2.21 18.71 9.07
N PRO A 140 -2.92 18.71 10.21
CA PRO A 140 -2.36 18.13 11.43
C PRO A 140 -2.00 16.65 11.18
N VAL A 141 -1.17 16.07 12.05
CA VAL A 141 -0.90 14.63 12.01
C VAL A 141 -2.15 13.88 12.47
N ILE A 142 -2.72 13.05 11.59
CA ILE A 142 -3.97 12.32 11.85
C ILE A 142 -3.63 10.84 12.02
N THR A 143 -4.20 10.20 13.04
CA THR A 143 -4.10 8.75 13.22
C THR A 143 -5.25 8.05 12.52
N LEU A 144 -4.94 7.03 11.72
CA LEU A 144 -5.88 6.23 10.95
C LEU A 144 -5.82 4.77 11.41
N LYS A 145 -6.95 4.06 11.27
CA LYS A 145 -7.00 2.60 11.25
C LYS A 145 -6.98 2.15 9.79
N CYS A 146 -6.15 1.18 9.46
CA CYS A 146 -5.82 0.77 8.10
C CYS A 146 -5.99 -0.73 7.91
N THR A 147 -6.40 -1.10 6.70
CA THR A 147 -6.42 -2.47 6.18
C THR A 147 -5.68 -2.48 4.84
N LEU A 148 -4.68 -3.35 4.72
CA LEU A 148 -3.93 -3.61 3.48
C LEU A 148 -4.29 -5.00 2.98
N VAL A 149 -4.81 -5.10 1.75
CA VAL A 149 -5.26 -6.36 1.14
C VAL A 149 -4.57 -6.57 -0.19
N TYR A 150 -3.96 -7.74 -0.38
CA TYR A 150 -3.39 -8.19 -1.64
C TYR A 150 -3.95 -9.56 -2.01
N LYS A 151 -4.38 -9.73 -3.26
CA LYS A 151 -4.96 -10.99 -3.79
C LYS A 151 -4.51 -11.22 -5.23
N ILE A 152 -4.17 -12.46 -5.54
CA ILE A 152 -3.83 -12.96 -6.89
C ILE A 152 -4.78 -14.11 -7.23
#